data_AF-A0A392NVG1-F1
#
_entry.id   AF-A0A392NVG1-F1
#
_cell.length_a   1.000
_cell.length_b   1.000
_cell.length_c   1.000
_cell.angle_alpha   90.00
_cell.angle_beta   90.00
_cell.angle_gamma   90.00
#
_symmetry.space_group_name_H-M   'P 1'
#
loop_
_entity.id
_entity.type
_entity.pdbx_description
1 polymer ?
#
loop_
_entity_poly.entity_id
_entity_poly.type
_entity_poly.pdbx_seq_one_letter_code
_entity_poly.pdbx_strand_id
1 'polypeptide(L)'
;MTPRQGWIKCNTDGAQIMHNQQAGCGGVFRDDSGQWLSGFSRKLGSCSTLMAELWGIFPTLQIASKQGYCKILLESDSATAIDLIVKGCPQNHPCAPIISLINRLKMQKWE
;
A
#
# COMPACT_ATOMS: atom_id res chain seq x y z
N MET A 1 2.64 15.71 4.52
CA MET A 1 1.46 16.46 4.05
C MET A 1 0.24 16.07 4.87
N THR A 2 -0.53 17.05 5.34
CA THR A 2 -1.83 16.83 6.01
C THR A 2 -2.90 16.62 4.93
N PRO A 3 -3.76 15.61 5.02
CA PRO A 3 -4.77 15.39 3.99
C PRO A 3 -5.89 16.44 4.12
N ARG A 4 -6.80 16.50 3.15
CA ARG A 4 -7.98 17.37 3.21
C ARG A 4 -8.92 16.91 4.33
N GLN A 5 -9.78 17.81 4.81
CA GLN A 5 -10.74 17.47 5.86
C GLN A 5 -11.61 16.26 5.46
N GLY A 6 -11.79 15.31 6.38
CA GLY A 6 -12.54 14.07 6.16
C GLY A 6 -11.85 13.01 5.30
N TRP A 7 -10.57 13.19 4.95
CA TRP A 7 -9.75 12.18 4.28
C TRP A 7 -8.92 11.39 5.29
N ILE A 8 -8.79 10.09 5.03
CA ILE A 8 -7.89 9.21 5.78
C ILE A 8 -6.55 9.15 5.08
N LYS A 9 -5.48 9.47 5.81
CA LYS A 9 -4.12 9.30 5.33
C LYS A 9 -3.62 7.90 5.64
N CYS A 10 -3.15 7.21 4.60
CA CYS A 10 -2.59 5.87 4.70
C CYS A 10 -1.12 5.91 4.29
N ASN A 11 -0.20 5.67 5.22
CA ASN A 11 1.24 5.55 4.91
C ASN A 11 1.62 4.08 4.90
N THR A 12 2.34 3.63 3.88
CA THR A 12 2.79 2.23 3.74
C THR A 12 4.27 2.16 3.48
N ASP A 13 4.91 1.09 3.97
CA ASP A 13 6.33 0.83 3.78
C ASP A 13 6.56 -0.69 3.69
N GLY A 14 7.53 -1.08 2.87
CA GLY A 14 7.97 -2.45 2.65
C GLY A 14 9.49 -2.56 2.75
N ALA A 15 9.97 -3.35 3.70
CA ALA A 15 11.40 -3.51 3.93
C ALA A 15 11.87 -4.94 3.63
N GLN A 16 13.08 -5.06 3.09
CA GLN A 16 13.79 -6.32 2.92
C GLN A 16 15.14 -6.27 3.64
N ILE A 17 15.42 -7.33 4.37
CA ILE A 17 16.71 -7.64 4.96
C ILE A 17 17.47 -8.52 3.97
N MET A 18 18.47 -7.96 3.30
CA MET A 18 19.21 -8.64 2.22
C MET A 18 19.94 -9.91 2.71
N HIS A 19 20.53 -9.88 3.91
CA HIS A 19 21.42 -10.96 4.38
C HIS A 19 20.72 -12.31 4.60
N ASN A 20 19.45 -12.29 5.01
CA ASN A 20 18.65 -13.50 5.27
C ASN A 20 17.42 -13.59 4.36
N GLN A 21 17.33 -12.69 3.37
CA GLN A 21 16.21 -12.55 2.46
C GLN A 21 14.85 -12.53 3.18
N GLN A 22 14.76 -11.87 4.33
CA GLN A 22 13.46 -11.69 5.00
C GLN A 22 12.89 -10.33 4.66
N ALA A 23 11.61 -10.30 4.36
CA ALA A 23 10.87 -9.09 4.07
C ALA A 23 9.64 -8.98 4.96
N GLY A 24 9.23 -7.74 5.17
CA GLY A 24 8.00 -7.39 5.84
C GLY A 24 7.44 -6.10 5.26
N CYS A 25 6.18 -5.84 5.57
CA CYS A 25 5.53 -4.60 5.22
C CYS A 25 4.64 -4.12 6.35
N GLY A 26 4.24 -2.87 6.28
CA GLY A 26 3.30 -2.29 7.22
C GLY A 26 2.55 -1.12 6.62
N GLY A 27 1.55 -0.68 7.36
CA GLY A 27 0.80 0.52 7.04
C GLY A 27 0.17 1.16 8.27
N VAL A 28 0.00 2.47 8.21
CA VAL A 28 -0.58 3.30 9.27
C VAL A 28 -1.70 4.14 8.68
N PHE A 29 -2.83 4.19 9.37
CA PHE A 29 -3.98 5.00 9.04
C PHE A 29 -4.09 6.16 10.04
N ARG A 30 -4.26 7.37 9.52
CA ARG A 30 -4.46 8.58 10.31
C ARG A 30 -5.65 9.37 9.77
N ASP A 31 -6.36 10.06 10.65
CA ASP A 31 -7.38 11.01 10.23
C ASP A 31 -6.75 12.30 9.67
N ASP A 32 -7.61 13.25 9.31
CA ASP A 32 -7.26 14.55 8.78
C ASP A 32 -6.62 15.50 9.78
N SER A 33 -6.77 15.25 11.07
CA SER A 33 -6.03 15.92 12.14
C SER A 33 -4.68 15.24 12.46
N GLY A 34 -4.36 14.15 11.76
CA GLY A 34 -3.13 13.38 11.94
C GLY A 34 -3.18 12.38 13.11
N GLN A 35 -4.35 12.20 13.75
CA GLN A 35 -4.50 11.24 14.84
C GLN A 35 -4.42 9.82 14.30
N TRP A 36 -3.77 8.94 15.06
CA TRP A 36 -3.69 7.53 14.73
C TRP A 36 -5.06 6.86 14.83
N LEU A 37 -5.45 6.13 13.78
CA LEU A 37 -6.69 5.36 13.74
C LEU A 37 -6.42 3.87 13.88
N SER A 38 -5.48 3.35 13.08
CA SER A 38 -5.12 1.93 13.07
C SER A 38 -3.79 1.72 12.34
N GLY A 39 -3.26 0.50 12.40
CA GLY A 39 -2.11 0.10 11.61
C GLY A 39 -1.97 -1.42 11.54
N PHE A 40 -1.07 -1.88 10.68
CA PHE A 40 -0.72 -3.29 10.58
C PHE A 40 0.77 -3.46 10.30
N SER A 41 1.27 -4.65 10.61
CA SER A 41 2.56 -5.16 10.16
C SER A 41 2.41 -6.61 9.72
N ARG A 42 3.19 -7.03 8.73
CA ARG A 42 3.12 -8.38 8.17
C ARG A 42 4.50 -8.87 7.78
N LYS A 43 4.83 -10.09 8.21
CA LYS A 43 6.00 -10.83 7.71
C LYS A 43 5.65 -11.46 6.37
N LEU A 44 6.50 -11.25 5.36
CA LEU A 44 6.29 -11.72 3.99
C LEU A 44 7.18 -12.91 3.61
N GLY A 45 8.21 -13.20 4.41
CA GLY A 45 9.20 -14.22 4.06
C GLY A 45 10.18 -13.67 3.02
N SER A 46 10.59 -14.47 2.04
CA SER A 46 11.52 -14.02 1.00
C SER A 46 10.81 -13.38 -0.17
N CYS A 47 11.05 -12.08 -0.36
CA CYS A 47 10.67 -11.34 -1.55
C CYS A 47 11.57 -10.11 -1.72
N SER A 48 11.52 -9.49 -2.89
CA SER A 48 12.24 -8.25 -3.17
C SER A 48 11.64 -7.06 -2.40
N THR A 49 12.44 -6.02 -2.18
CA THR A 49 11.95 -4.73 -1.63
C THR A 49 10.72 -4.22 -2.37
N LEU A 50 10.73 -4.22 -3.71
CA LEU A 50 9.57 -3.79 -4.50
C LEU A 50 8.32 -4.63 -4.24
N MET A 51 8.48 -5.95 -4.08
CA MET A 51 7.36 -6.83 -3.74
C MET A 51 6.85 -6.54 -2.33
N ALA A 52 7.75 -6.24 -1.37
CA ALA A 52 7.38 -5.85 -0.02
C ALA A 52 6.56 -4.56 0.00
N GLU A 53 6.96 -3.55 -0.78
CA GLU A 53 6.23 -2.28 -0.94
C GLU A 53 4.81 -2.50 -1.46
N LEU A 54 4.67 -3.27 -2.54
CA LEU A 54 3.37 -3.60 -3.11
C LEU A 54 2.50 -4.41 -2.13
N TRP A 55 3.11 -5.27 -1.32
CA TRP A 55 2.44 -5.97 -0.23
C TRP A 55 2.14 -5.07 0.98
N GLY A 56 2.68 -3.87 1.09
CA GLY A 56 2.22 -2.83 2.02
C GLY A 56 0.98 -2.11 1.49
N ILE A 57 0.99 -1.78 0.20
CA ILE A 57 -0.13 -1.08 -0.47
C ILE A 57 -1.39 -1.95 -0.51
N PHE A 58 -1.26 -3.23 -0.88
CA PHE A 58 -2.42 -4.10 -1.09
C PHE A 58 -3.31 -4.29 0.18
N PRO A 59 -2.79 -4.70 1.35
CA PRO A 59 -3.58 -4.79 2.57
C PRO A 59 -4.13 -3.45 3.03
N THR A 60 -3.42 -2.35 2.74
CA THR A 60 -3.88 -1.00 3.08
C THR A 60 -5.21 -0.68 2.40
N LEU A 61 -5.32 -0.98 1.10
CA LEU A 61 -6.57 -0.82 0.35
C LEU A 61 -7.66 -1.77 0.85
N GLN A 62 -7.32 -3.01 1.21
CA GLN A 62 -8.28 -3.96 1.77
C GLN A 62 -8.85 -3.49 3.11
N ILE A 63 -7.98 -3.01 4.00
CA ILE A 63 -8.37 -2.49 5.32
C ILE A 63 -9.20 -1.23 5.15
N ALA A 64 -8.78 -0.28 4.31
CA ALA A 64 -9.55 0.93 4.04
C ALA A 64 -10.97 0.62 3.55
N SER A 65 -11.10 -0.34 2.64
CA SER A 65 -12.39 -0.78 2.11
C SER A 65 -13.24 -1.44 3.21
N LYS A 66 -12.64 -2.33 4.01
CA LYS A 66 -13.33 -2.99 5.14
C LYS A 66 -13.80 -2.00 6.22
N GLN A 67 -13.05 -0.92 6.44
CA GLN A 67 -13.39 0.14 7.39
C GLN A 67 -14.41 1.15 6.82
N GLY A 68 -14.80 1.02 5.54
CA GLY A 68 -15.73 1.94 4.90
C GLY A 68 -15.14 3.33 4.65
N TYR A 69 -13.82 3.45 4.57
CA TYR A 69 -13.18 4.74 4.28
C TYR A 69 -13.38 5.08 2.79
N CYS A 70 -14.23 6.04 2.47
CA CYS A 70 -14.48 6.41 1.07
C CYS A 70 -13.42 7.38 0.50
N LYS A 71 -12.71 8.11 1.36
CA LYS A 71 -11.75 9.17 0.99
C LYS A 71 -10.39 8.85 1.57
N ILE A 72 -9.48 8.33 0.76
CA ILE A 72 -8.14 7.91 1.21
C ILE A 72 -7.02 8.60 0.44
N LEU A 73 -5.99 9.06 1.15
CA LEU A 73 -4.72 9.50 0.60
C LEU A 73 -3.66 8.45 0.95
N LEU A 74 -3.33 7.58 -0.01
CA LEU A 74 -2.28 6.58 0.16
C LEU A 74 -0.92 7.15 -0.27
N GLU A 75 0.07 7.00 0.60
CA GLU A 75 1.47 7.39 0.37
C GLU A 75 2.39 6.20 0.60
N SER A 76 3.30 5.96 -0.37
CA SER A 76 4.47 5.08 -0.27
C SER A 76 5.68 5.89 -0.73
N ASP A 77 6.84 5.63 -0.16
CA ASP A 77 8.14 6.20 -0.56
C ASP A 77 8.77 5.49 -1.76
N SER A 78 8.20 4.37 -2.20
CA SER A 78 8.63 3.66 -3.39
C SER A 78 7.99 4.23 -4.67
N ALA A 79 8.69 5.18 -5.28
CA ALA A 79 8.30 5.76 -6.58
C ALA A 79 8.06 4.67 -7.65
N THR A 80 8.87 3.61 -7.65
CA THR A 80 8.72 2.48 -8.58
C THR A 80 7.41 1.72 -8.36
N ALA A 81 7.01 1.47 -7.11
CA ALA A 81 5.75 0.81 -6.81
C ALA A 81 4.55 1.65 -7.27
N ILE A 82 4.58 2.96 -6.98
CA ILE A 82 3.56 3.90 -7.42
C ILE A 82 3.47 3.97 -8.94
N ASP A 83 4.61 4.05 -9.64
CA ASP A 83 4.65 4.10 -11.10
C ASP A 83 4.04 2.85 -11.74
N LEU A 84 4.35 1.65 -11.24
CA LEU A 84 3.77 0.41 -11.75
C LEU A 84 2.25 0.31 -11.56
N ILE A 85 1.72 0.93 -10.50
CA ILE A 85 0.28 0.98 -10.23
C ILE A 85 -0.41 2.04 -11.10
N VAL A 86 0.19 3.22 -11.23
CA VAL A 86 -0.43 4.39 -11.87
C VAL A 86 -0.24 4.38 -13.38
N LYS A 87 0.99 4.13 -13.85
CA LYS A 87 1.35 4.13 -15.28
C LYS A 87 1.11 2.78 -15.94
N GLY A 88 0.97 1.73 -15.14
CA GLY A 88 0.73 0.36 -15.58
C GLY A 88 1.98 -0.52 -15.49
N CYS A 89 1.76 -1.83 -15.58
CA CYS A 89 2.77 -2.86 -15.38
C CYS A 89 2.78 -3.85 -16.55
N PRO A 90 3.96 -4.19 -17.13
CA PRO A 90 4.05 -5.23 -18.15
C PRO A 90 3.53 -6.57 -17.64
N GLN A 91 2.83 -7.34 -18.49
CA GLN A 91 2.24 -8.63 -18.09
C GLN A 91 3.27 -9.66 -17.63
N ASN A 92 4.49 -9.62 -18.17
CA ASN A 92 5.58 -10.51 -17.81
C ASN A 92 6.39 -10.05 -16.59
N HIS A 93 6.04 -8.91 -15.98
CA HIS A 93 6.75 -8.42 -14.81
C HIS A 93 6.44 -9.30 -13.59
N PRO A 94 7.42 -9.66 -12.74
CA PRO A 94 7.19 -10.52 -11.57
C PRO A 94 6.12 -10.03 -10.60
N CYS A 95 5.91 -8.71 -10.55
CA CYS A 95 4.89 -8.08 -9.70
C CYS A 95 3.52 -7.89 -10.37
N ALA A 96 3.36 -8.26 -11.65
CA ALA A 96 2.08 -8.11 -12.36
C ALA A 96 0.88 -8.74 -11.63
N PRO A 97 1.00 -9.92 -10.97
CA PRO A 97 -0.11 -10.51 -10.22
C PRO A 97 -0.62 -9.62 -9.08
N ILE A 98 0.28 -9.08 -8.24
CA ILE A 98 -0.13 -8.23 -7.11
C ILE A 98 -0.64 -6.86 -7.58
N ILE A 99 -0.05 -6.31 -8.65
CA ILE A 99 -0.53 -5.04 -9.23
C ILE A 99 -1.94 -5.19 -9.79
N SER A 100 -2.25 -6.34 -10.39
CA SER A 100 -3.61 -6.65 -10.86
C SER A 100 -4.62 -6.69 -9.71
N LEU A 101 -4.23 -7.22 -8.54
CA LEU A 101 -5.06 -7.21 -7.33
C LEU A 101 -5.25 -5.80 -6.77
N ILE A 102 -4.19 -4.99 -6.72
CA ILE A 102 -4.26 -3.59 -6.30
C ILE A 102 -5.20 -2.79 -7.21
N ASN A 103 -5.07 -2.95 -8.53
CA ASN A 103 -5.90 -2.24 -9.50
C ASN A 103 -7.39 -2.62 -9.38
N ARG A 104 -7.71 -3.88 -9.06
CA ARG A 104 -9.09 -4.29 -8.78
C ARG A 104 -9.70 -3.57 -7.57
N LEU A 105 -8.92 -3.31 -6.52
CA LEU A 105 -9.38 -2.57 -5.34
C LEU A 105 -9.49 -1.06 -5.61
N LYS A 106 -8.57 -0.51 -6.41
CA LYS A 106 -8.62 0.89 -6.85
C LYS A 106 -9.90 1.22 -7.64
N MET A 107 -10.45 0.24 -8.36
CA MET A 107 -11.69 0.39 -9.14
C MET A 107 -12.97 0.29 -8.30
N GLN A 108 -12.90 -0.14 -7.03
CA GLN A 108 -14.02 0.02 -6.10
C GLN A 108 -14.11 1.51 -5.79
N LYS A 109 -15.28 2.15 -5.99
CA LYS A 109 -15.41 3.61 -5.92
C LYS A 109 -14.88 4.17 -4.60
N TRP A 110 -13.83 4.97 -4.68
CA TRP A 110 -13.39 5.92 -3.67
C TRP A 110 -13.86 7.30 -4.15
N GLU A 111 -14.50 8.11 -3.30
CA GLU A 111 -14.98 9.46 -3.66
C GLU A 111 -13.90 10.53 -3.55
#